data_AF-A0A919KB79-F1
#
_entry.id   AF-A0A919KB79-F1
#
_cell.length_a   1.000
_cell.length_b   1.000
_cell.length_c   1.000
_cell.angle_alpha   90.00
_cell.angle_beta   90.00
_cell.angle_gamma   90.00
#
_symmetry.space_group_name_H-M   'P 1'
#
loop_
_entity.id
_entity.type
_entity.pdbx_description
1 polymer ?
#
loop_
_entity_poly.entity_id
_entity_poly.type
_entity_poly.pdbx_seq_one_letter_code
_entity_poly.pdbx_strand_id
1 'polypeptide(L)'
;MVTGVIIVGVRVIGDSSEDEMVACFLLGELTSRRFGAGIRRALAVVGESELLLTDPDLIDPAANRVRRELLGATRGYGENRDLFENFPGQVCWIRAVLTPEDLARVRYIEYPYWNELSAGSRLPSDAAKRIRSGIRVFGVSNRRFVAAARAVRRGQRFPPLILAGPRRDALVCLEGHLRLTAHALAGFPAEVECLVGTARAMDRWAR
;
A
#
# COMPACT_ATOMS: atom_id res chain seq x y z
N MET A 1 17.74 7.03 36.22
CA MET A 1 16.86 7.38 35.09
C MET A 1 16.98 6.29 34.05
N VAL A 2 15.97 5.45 33.89
CA VAL A 2 15.98 4.40 32.86
C VAL A 2 15.62 5.10 31.55
N THR A 3 16.60 5.28 30.69
CA THR A 3 16.40 5.61 29.27
C THR A 3 15.49 4.54 28.68
N GLY A 4 14.24 4.90 28.44
CA GLY A 4 13.30 4.05 27.71
C GLY A 4 13.88 3.77 26.34
N VAL A 5 14.27 2.53 26.10
CA VAL A 5 14.52 2.03 24.75
C VAL A 5 13.19 2.16 24.03
N ILE A 6 13.06 3.13 23.12
CA ILE A 6 11.95 3.15 22.18
C ILE A 6 12.10 1.86 21.39
N ILE A 7 11.20 0.90 21.60
CA ILE A 7 11.19 -0.33 20.83
C ILE A 7 10.77 0.08 19.42
N VAL A 8 11.76 0.26 18.56
CA VAL A 8 11.61 0.40 17.11
C VAL A 8 10.92 -0.87 16.62
N GLY A 9 9.78 -0.75 15.93
CA GLY A 9 9.10 -1.92 15.40
C GLY A 9 7.62 -1.73 15.11
N VAL A 10 7.17 -2.51 14.13
CA VAL A 10 5.76 -2.69 13.77
C VAL A 10 4.96 -3.11 15.01
N ARG A 11 4.13 -2.20 15.53
CA ARG A 11 3.27 -2.45 16.69
C ARG A 11 1.97 -3.11 16.24
N VAL A 12 1.81 -4.39 16.55
CA VAL A 12 0.59 -5.15 16.21
C VAL A 12 -0.58 -4.61 17.02
N ILE A 13 -1.70 -4.35 16.35
CA ILE A 13 -2.96 -3.90 16.97
C ILE A 13 -4.12 -4.87 16.77
N GLY A 14 -3.94 -5.91 15.95
CA GLY A 14 -4.91 -7.00 15.79
C GLY A 14 -4.52 -7.97 14.67
N ASP A 15 -5.25 -9.06 14.59
CA ASP A 15 -5.16 -9.99 13.47
C ASP A 15 -5.80 -9.38 12.21
N SER A 16 -5.40 -9.90 11.05
CA SER A 16 -5.96 -9.53 9.75
C SER A 16 -6.04 -10.78 8.86
N SER A 17 -6.62 -10.64 7.69
CA SER A 17 -6.77 -11.72 6.73
C SER A 17 -6.40 -11.29 5.32
N GLU A 18 -6.21 -12.28 4.45
CA GLU A 18 -6.10 -12.04 3.02
C GLU A 18 -7.34 -11.33 2.46
N ASP A 19 -8.53 -11.71 2.93
CA ASP A 19 -9.79 -11.10 2.49
C ASP A 19 -9.87 -9.60 2.91
N GLU A 20 -9.41 -9.24 4.11
CA GLU A 20 -9.30 -7.82 4.53
C GLU A 20 -8.30 -7.05 3.65
N MET A 21 -7.16 -7.67 3.33
CA MET A 21 -6.17 -7.07 2.43
C MET A 21 -6.75 -6.80 1.05
N VAL A 22 -7.41 -7.79 0.44
CA VAL A 22 -8.02 -7.67 -0.89
C VAL A 22 -9.09 -6.59 -0.89
N ALA A 23 -9.96 -6.55 0.12
CA ALA A 23 -11.00 -5.53 0.25
C ALA A 23 -10.39 -4.12 0.36
N CYS A 24 -9.39 -3.93 1.22
CA CYS A 24 -8.68 -2.65 1.38
C CYS A 24 -7.98 -2.22 0.09
N PHE A 25 -7.34 -3.15 -0.61
CA PHE A 25 -6.64 -2.88 -1.87
C PHE A 25 -7.63 -2.34 -2.91
N LEU A 26 -8.73 -3.05 -3.14
CA LEU A 26 -9.73 -2.71 -4.15
C LEU A 26 -10.46 -1.40 -3.82
N LEU A 27 -10.74 -1.12 -2.54
CA LEU A 27 -11.29 0.16 -2.12
C LEU A 27 -10.31 1.32 -2.40
N GLY A 28 -9.02 1.11 -2.13
CA GLY A 28 -7.96 2.05 -2.49
C GLY A 28 -7.90 2.35 -3.99
N GLU A 29 -8.09 1.33 -4.83
CA GLU A 29 -8.10 1.48 -6.29
C GLU A 29 -9.38 2.14 -6.80
N LEU A 30 -10.54 1.80 -6.24
CA LEU A 30 -11.83 2.36 -6.61
C LEU A 30 -11.87 3.88 -6.42
N THR A 31 -11.30 4.34 -5.31
CA THR A 31 -11.21 5.77 -4.94
C THR A 31 -10.04 6.49 -5.63
N SER A 32 -9.14 5.75 -6.29
CA SER A 32 -8.02 6.31 -7.05
C SER A 32 -8.49 6.94 -8.36
N ARG A 33 -8.03 8.17 -8.62
CA ARG A 33 -8.22 8.83 -9.93
C ARG A 33 -7.63 8.05 -11.10
N ARG A 34 -6.58 7.24 -10.87
CA ARG A 34 -5.90 6.50 -11.94
C ARG A 34 -6.56 5.16 -12.21
N PHE A 35 -7.02 4.47 -11.17
CA PHE A 35 -7.45 3.07 -11.27
C PHE A 35 -8.95 2.88 -11.14
N GLY A 36 -9.67 3.83 -10.53
CA GLY A 36 -11.09 3.67 -10.20
C GLY A 36 -11.99 3.46 -11.41
N ALA A 37 -11.68 4.04 -12.57
CA ALA A 37 -12.44 3.77 -13.79
C ALA A 37 -12.25 2.33 -14.29
N GLY A 38 -11.07 1.75 -14.11
CA GLY A 38 -10.79 0.34 -14.43
C GLY A 38 -11.55 -0.60 -13.51
N ILE A 39 -11.52 -0.33 -12.21
CA ILE A 39 -12.27 -1.12 -11.21
C ILE A 39 -13.78 -1.10 -11.50
N ARG A 40 -14.37 0.07 -11.76
CA ARG A 40 -15.81 0.17 -12.10
C ARG A 40 -16.18 -0.62 -13.35
N ARG A 41 -15.33 -0.60 -14.39
CA ARG A 41 -15.57 -1.42 -15.58
C ARG A 41 -15.49 -2.91 -15.27
N ALA A 42 -14.51 -3.32 -14.47
CA ALA A 42 -14.35 -4.73 -14.10
C ALA A 42 -15.52 -5.23 -13.24
N LEU A 43 -16.03 -4.41 -12.30
CA LEU A 43 -17.26 -4.70 -11.54
C LEU A 43 -18.47 -4.89 -12.48
N ALA A 44 -18.66 -3.99 -13.44
CA ALA A 44 -19.76 -4.10 -14.40
C ALA A 44 -19.72 -5.37 -15.25
N VAL A 45 -18.52 -5.86 -15.61
CA VAL A 45 -18.34 -7.12 -16.37
C VAL A 45 -18.82 -8.33 -15.57
N VAL A 46 -18.62 -8.34 -14.25
CA VAL A 46 -19.03 -9.45 -13.37
C VAL A 46 -20.43 -9.24 -12.77
N GLY A 47 -21.15 -8.18 -13.17
CA GLY A 47 -22.50 -7.89 -12.68
C GLY A 47 -22.58 -7.36 -11.26
N GLU A 48 -21.47 -6.85 -10.71
CA GLU A 48 -21.36 -6.39 -9.33
C GLU A 48 -21.45 -4.87 -9.21
N SER A 49 -21.91 -4.40 -8.05
CA SER A 49 -21.95 -2.97 -7.72
C SER A 49 -20.73 -2.52 -6.91
N GLU A 50 -20.52 -1.20 -6.78
CA GLU A 50 -19.46 -0.66 -5.91
C GLU A 50 -19.61 -1.07 -4.43
N LEU A 51 -20.82 -1.47 -3.99
CA LEU A 51 -21.08 -1.94 -2.62
C LEU A 51 -20.22 -3.15 -2.26
N LEU A 52 -19.89 -4.00 -3.23
CA LEU A 52 -18.96 -5.11 -3.04
C LEU A 52 -17.63 -4.63 -2.42
N LEU A 53 -17.20 -3.41 -2.71
CA LEU A 53 -15.90 -2.87 -2.29
C LEU A 53 -16.02 -1.80 -1.20
N THR A 54 -17.12 -1.04 -1.13
CA THR A 54 -17.26 0.08 -0.19
C THR A 54 -17.75 -0.33 1.19
N ASP A 55 -18.44 -1.47 1.30
CA ASP A 55 -18.92 -2.01 2.58
C ASP A 55 -18.71 -3.53 2.61
N PRO A 56 -17.45 -3.99 2.76
CA PRO A 56 -17.14 -5.38 2.58
C PRO A 56 -17.54 -6.22 3.80
N ASP A 57 -18.52 -7.11 3.61
CA ASP A 57 -18.69 -8.26 4.50
C ASP A 57 -17.55 -9.25 4.27
N LEU A 58 -16.65 -9.36 5.25
CA LEU A 58 -15.49 -10.25 5.22
C LEU A 58 -15.81 -11.68 5.67
N ILE A 59 -16.98 -11.94 6.25
CA ILE A 59 -17.40 -13.32 6.60
C ILE A 59 -18.17 -14.00 5.47
N ASP A 60 -18.53 -13.26 4.40
CA ASP A 60 -19.14 -13.83 3.19
C ASP A 60 -18.06 -14.42 2.24
N PRO A 61 -17.95 -15.76 2.15
CA PRO A 61 -16.94 -16.40 1.32
C PRO A 61 -17.21 -16.23 -0.18
N ALA A 62 -18.46 -16.02 -0.59
CA ALA A 62 -18.81 -15.80 -2.00
C ALA A 62 -18.38 -14.40 -2.43
N ALA A 63 -18.73 -13.37 -1.66
CA ALA A 63 -18.27 -12.01 -1.92
C ALA A 63 -16.74 -11.89 -1.90
N ASN A 64 -16.07 -12.55 -0.95
CA ASN A 64 -14.59 -12.57 -0.89
C ASN A 64 -13.96 -13.25 -2.11
N ARG A 65 -14.59 -14.30 -2.64
CA ARG A 65 -14.15 -14.94 -3.88
C ARG A 65 -14.22 -13.97 -5.05
N VAL A 66 -15.33 -13.26 -5.22
CA VAL A 66 -15.50 -12.29 -6.30
C VAL A 66 -14.48 -11.15 -6.18
N ARG A 67 -14.21 -10.65 -4.97
CA ARG A 67 -13.14 -9.65 -4.74
C ARG A 67 -11.76 -10.18 -5.16
N ARG A 68 -11.41 -11.42 -4.80
CA ARG A 68 -10.13 -12.04 -5.21
C ARG A 68 -10.02 -12.17 -6.72
N GLU A 69 -11.09 -12.62 -7.38
CA GLU A 69 -11.15 -12.73 -8.85
C GLU A 69 -11.04 -11.35 -9.52
N LEU A 70 -11.68 -10.33 -8.97
CA LEU A 70 -11.57 -8.95 -9.46
C LEU A 70 -10.13 -8.41 -9.35
N LEU A 71 -9.46 -8.70 -8.24
CA LEU A 71 -8.05 -8.34 -8.05
C LEU A 71 -7.12 -9.14 -9.00
N GLY A 72 -7.43 -10.42 -9.24
CA GLY A 72 -6.76 -11.25 -10.26
C GLY A 72 -6.86 -10.66 -11.66
N ALA A 73 -8.07 -10.32 -12.08
CA ALA A 73 -8.37 -9.75 -13.38
C ALA A 73 -7.71 -8.38 -13.63
N THR A 74 -7.57 -7.56 -12.58
CA THR A 74 -7.06 -6.19 -12.71
C THR A 74 -5.58 -6.03 -12.38
N ARG A 75 -5.02 -6.93 -11.57
CA ARG A 75 -3.66 -6.83 -11.02
C ARG A 75 -2.84 -8.11 -11.03
N GLY A 76 -3.41 -9.23 -11.46
CA GLY A 76 -2.71 -10.51 -11.54
C GLY A 76 -2.62 -11.28 -10.22
N TYR A 77 -3.41 -10.91 -9.21
CA TYR A 77 -3.44 -11.60 -7.92
C TYR A 77 -3.88 -13.06 -8.05
N GLY A 78 -3.11 -13.98 -7.47
CA GLY A 78 -3.34 -15.42 -7.60
C GLY A 78 -2.99 -16.01 -8.97
N GLU A 79 -2.62 -15.18 -9.95
CA GLU A 79 -2.34 -15.59 -11.33
C GLU A 79 -0.85 -15.46 -11.71
N ASN A 80 0.01 -15.08 -10.74
CA ASN A 80 1.45 -14.92 -10.92
C ASN A 80 1.83 -14.01 -12.11
N ARG A 81 1.17 -12.85 -12.22
CA ARG A 81 1.44 -11.84 -13.25
C ARG A 81 1.32 -10.41 -12.70
N ASP A 82 1.69 -9.45 -13.52
CA ASP A 82 1.54 -8.01 -13.26
C ASP A 82 2.11 -7.58 -11.89
N LEU A 83 1.28 -7.07 -10.99
CA LEU A 83 1.73 -6.58 -9.67
C LEU A 83 2.11 -7.73 -8.74
N PHE A 84 1.54 -8.92 -8.96
CA PHE A 84 1.65 -10.07 -8.07
C PHE A 84 2.48 -11.20 -8.68
N GLU A 85 3.29 -10.92 -9.69
CA GLU A 85 4.29 -11.86 -10.19
C GLU A 85 5.27 -12.22 -9.06
N ASN A 86 5.49 -13.51 -8.83
CA ASN A 86 6.26 -14.08 -7.73
C ASN A 86 5.72 -13.78 -6.31
N PHE A 87 4.49 -13.27 -6.18
CA PHE A 87 3.87 -13.06 -4.88
C PHE A 87 3.48 -14.42 -4.25
N PRO A 88 3.81 -14.69 -2.98
CA PRO A 88 3.55 -15.98 -2.36
C PRO A 88 2.04 -16.21 -2.13
N GLY A 89 1.59 -17.45 -2.34
CA GLY A 89 0.20 -17.85 -2.12
C GLY A 89 -0.21 -18.04 -0.65
N GLN A 90 0.72 -17.89 0.30
CA GLN A 90 0.44 -17.94 1.72
C GLN A 90 1.14 -16.78 2.42
N VAL A 91 0.35 -15.84 2.93
CA VAL A 91 0.84 -14.63 3.61
C VAL A 91 0.12 -14.49 4.94
N CYS A 92 0.88 -14.29 6.01
CA CYS A 92 0.33 -13.96 7.31
C CYS A 92 0.07 -12.45 7.37
N TRP A 93 -1.19 -12.05 7.49
CA TRP A 93 -1.63 -10.67 7.57
C TRP A 93 -1.93 -10.26 9.02
N ILE A 94 -1.52 -9.05 9.39
CA ILE A 94 -1.87 -8.42 10.67
C ILE A 94 -2.27 -6.96 10.45
N ARG A 95 -3.05 -6.41 11.38
CA ARG A 95 -3.20 -4.96 11.53
C ARG A 95 -2.12 -4.44 12.44
N ALA A 96 -1.42 -3.40 12.01
CA ALA A 96 -0.33 -2.81 12.76
C ALA A 96 -0.29 -1.29 12.64
N VAL A 97 0.45 -0.67 13.53
CA VAL A 97 0.80 0.75 13.48
C VAL A 97 2.31 0.86 13.33
N LEU A 98 2.75 1.66 12.36
CA LEU A 98 4.16 1.97 12.14
C LEU A 98 4.49 3.37 12.64
N THR A 99 5.63 3.51 13.31
CA THR A 99 6.17 4.83 13.69
C THR A 99 6.68 5.58 12.46
N PRO A 100 6.90 6.91 12.56
CA PRO A 100 7.58 7.69 11.54
C PRO A 100 8.89 7.07 11.04
N GLU A 101 9.72 6.56 11.95
CA GLU A 101 11.02 5.96 11.64
C GLU A 101 10.85 4.65 10.87
N ASP A 102 9.88 3.82 11.22
CA ASP A 102 9.59 2.57 10.54
C ASP A 102 9.02 2.84 9.13
N LEU A 103 8.11 3.80 9.04
CA LEU A 103 7.51 4.20 7.77
C LEU A 103 8.56 4.77 6.79
N ALA A 104 9.58 5.45 7.29
CA ALA A 104 10.70 5.94 6.49
C ALA A 104 11.58 4.83 5.90
N ARG A 105 11.54 3.60 6.45
CA ARG A 105 12.30 2.44 5.96
C ARG A 105 11.52 1.54 5.00
N VAL A 106 10.20 1.76 4.88
CA VAL A 106 9.37 1.05 3.89
C VAL A 106 9.86 1.40 2.48
N ARG A 107 10.12 0.38 1.66
CA ARG A 107 10.49 0.56 0.25
C ARG A 107 9.25 0.63 -0.64
N TYR A 108 9.34 1.31 -1.77
CA TYR A 108 8.39 1.10 -2.86
C TYR A 108 8.60 -0.27 -3.50
N ILE A 109 7.58 -0.79 -4.17
CA ILE A 109 7.75 -1.94 -5.06
C ILE A 109 8.77 -1.61 -6.17
N GLU A 110 9.52 -2.61 -6.61
CA GLU A 110 10.43 -2.51 -7.75
C GLU A 110 9.62 -2.25 -9.02
N TYR A 111 9.58 -0.98 -9.42
CA TYR A 111 8.81 -0.54 -10.55
C TYR A 111 9.44 0.73 -11.14
N PRO A 112 9.57 0.84 -12.47
CA PRO A 112 10.37 1.89 -13.10
C PRO A 112 10.05 3.31 -12.63
N TYR A 113 8.77 3.62 -12.43
CA TYR A 113 8.35 4.93 -11.93
C TYR A 113 8.89 5.25 -10.53
N TRP A 114 8.81 4.30 -9.60
CA TRP A 114 9.24 4.53 -8.21
C TRP A 114 10.75 4.55 -8.07
N ASN A 115 11.45 3.72 -8.85
CA ASN A 115 12.90 3.72 -8.91
C ASN A 115 13.40 5.07 -9.42
N GLU A 116 12.89 5.56 -10.54
CA GLU A 116 13.31 6.85 -11.10
C GLU A 116 12.96 8.02 -10.16
N LEU A 117 11.79 7.96 -9.50
CA LEU A 117 11.36 9.00 -8.58
C LEU A 117 12.24 9.07 -7.32
N SER A 118 12.75 7.94 -6.86
CA SER A 118 13.62 7.80 -5.68
C SER A 118 15.12 7.75 -6.01
N ALA A 119 15.51 7.91 -7.28
CA ALA A 119 16.89 7.72 -7.74
C ALA A 119 17.46 6.32 -7.39
N GLY A 120 16.63 5.28 -7.52
CA GLY A 120 16.98 3.89 -7.31
C GLY A 120 16.93 3.41 -5.87
N SER A 121 16.82 4.30 -4.87
CA SER A 121 16.82 3.86 -3.45
C SER A 121 15.53 3.15 -3.04
N ARG A 122 14.43 3.40 -3.79
CA ARG A 122 13.06 2.99 -3.46
C ARG A 122 12.54 3.53 -2.14
N LEU A 123 13.24 4.49 -1.52
CA LEU A 123 12.82 5.07 -0.26
C LEU A 123 11.92 6.29 -0.48
N PRO A 124 10.83 6.42 0.31
CA PRO A 124 9.90 7.53 0.17
C PRO A 124 10.54 8.87 0.58
N SER A 125 11.51 8.85 1.50
CA SER A 125 12.28 10.03 1.88
C SER A 125 13.07 10.62 0.71
N ASP A 126 13.65 9.79 -0.14
CA ASP A 126 14.42 10.27 -1.30
C ASP A 126 13.51 10.73 -2.43
N ALA A 127 12.40 10.02 -2.65
CA ALA A 127 11.33 10.49 -3.53
C ALA A 127 10.80 11.87 -3.08
N ALA A 128 10.57 12.06 -1.78
CA ALA A 128 10.12 13.33 -1.23
C ALA A 128 11.13 14.47 -1.45
N LYS A 129 12.43 14.22 -1.25
CA LYS A 129 13.50 15.20 -1.56
C LYS A 129 13.45 15.61 -3.04
N ARG A 130 13.38 14.63 -3.96
CA ARG A 130 13.36 14.88 -5.42
C ARG A 130 12.10 15.63 -5.86
N ILE A 131 10.94 15.28 -5.30
CA ILE A 131 9.69 16.02 -5.54
C ILE A 131 9.80 17.48 -5.08
N ARG A 132 10.41 17.74 -3.91
CA ARG A 132 10.63 19.10 -3.39
C ARG A 132 11.57 19.90 -4.30
N SER A 133 12.57 19.26 -4.89
CA SER A 133 13.46 19.86 -5.89
C SER A 133 12.81 20.03 -7.28
N GLY A 134 11.52 19.72 -7.44
CA GLY A 134 10.78 19.92 -8.67
C GLY A 134 10.94 18.84 -9.73
N ILE A 135 11.68 17.76 -9.45
CA ILE A 135 11.90 16.65 -10.39
C ILE A 135 10.57 15.96 -10.69
N ARG A 136 10.29 15.76 -11.97
CA ARG A 136 9.12 15.01 -12.47
C ARG A 136 9.60 13.82 -13.27
N VAL A 137 9.03 12.66 -12.98
CA VAL A 137 9.37 11.40 -13.64
C VAL A 137 8.35 11.11 -14.74
N PHE A 138 8.84 10.80 -15.94
CA PHE A 138 8.02 10.48 -17.12
C PHE A 138 6.90 11.51 -17.39
N GLY A 139 7.18 12.80 -17.16
CA GLY A 139 6.20 13.88 -17.33
C GLY A 139 5.04 13.88 -16.33
N VAL A 140 5.01 12.95 -15.38
CA VAL A 140 3.93 12.86 -14.38
C VAL A 140 4.01 14.02 -13.40
N SER A 141 2.88 14.69 -13.18
CA SER A 141 2.79 15.84 -12.28
C SER A 141 2.87 15.45 -10.79
N ASN A 142 3.70 16.19 -10.04
CA ASN A 142 3.80 16.04 -8.57
C ASN A 142 2.62 16.61 -7.79
N ARG A 143 1.65 17.29 -8.44
CA ARG A 143 0.54 17.99 -7.77
C ARG A 143 -0.25 17.09 -6.81
N ARG A 144 -0.45 15.81 -7.17
CA ARG A 144 -1.18 14.84 -6.33
C ARG A 144 -0.44 14.53 -5.03
N PHE A 145 0.88 14.35 -5.08
CA PHE A 145 1.68 14.13 -3.89
C PHE A 145 1.67 15.35 -2.96
N VAL A 146 1.78 16.56 -3.53
CA VAL A 146 1.73 17.81 -2.75
C VAL A 146 0.36 18.01 -2.10
N ALA A 147 -0.73 17.75 -2.83
CA ALA A 147 -2.08 17.84 -2.30
C ALA A 147 -2.31 16.85 -1.14
N ALA A 148 -1.88 15.59 -1.32
CA ALA A 148 -1.97 14.57 -0.28
C ALA A 148 -1.08 14.91 0.93
N ALA A 149 0.13 15.44 0.74
CA ALA A 149 0.98 15.85 1.85
C ALA A 149 0.36 16.98 2.68
N ARG A 150 -0.36 17.93 2.04
CA ARG A 150 -1.13 18.96 2.75
C ARG A 150 -2.28 18.34 3.56
N ALA A 151 -2.96 17.34 3.01
CA ALA A 151 -4.00 16.60 3.73
C ALA A 151 -3.44 15.85 4.95
N VAL A 152 -2.30 15.17 4.81
CA VAL A 152 -1.57 14.54 5.93
C VAL A 152 -1.23 15.57 7.02
N ARG A 153 -0.69 16.73 6.66
CA ARG A 153 -0.38 17.80 7.64
C ARG A 153 -1.60 18.35 8.38
N ARG A 154 -2.79 18.25 7.80
CA ARG A 154 -4.05 18.63 8.45
C ARG A 154 -4.65 17.52 9.32
N GLY A 155 -3.95 16.39 9.48
CA GLY A 155 -4.46 15.24 10.24
C GLY A 155 -5.59 14.48 9.53
N GLN A 156 -5.73 14.62 8.20
CA GLN A 156 -6.71 13.83 7.47
C GLN A 156 -6.38 12.34 7.60
N ARG A 157 -7.38 11.55 7.97
CA ARG A 157 -7.27 10.09 8.01
C ARG A 157 -7.35 9.53 6.59
N PHE A 158 -6.57 8.49 6.35
CA PHE A 158 -6.56 7.76 5.09
C PHE A 158 -6.82 6.27 5.35
N PRO A 159 -7.26 5.53 4.34
CA PRO A 159 -7.22 4.06 4.39
C PRO A 159 -5.80 3.57 4.73
N PRO A 160 -5.69 2.43 5.43
CA PRO A 160 -4.41 1.85 5.79
C PRO A 160 -3.46 1.72 4.60
N LEU A 161 -2.16 1.76 4.86
CA LEU A 161 -1.18 1.30 3.86
C LEU A 161 -1.19 -0.23 3.83
N ILE A 162 -0.97 -0.81 2.66
CA ILE A 162 -0.78 -2.26 2.55
C ILE A 162 0.71 -2.50 2.32
N LEU A 163 1.35 -3.14 3.28
CA LEU A 163 2.78 -3.40 3.30
C LEU A 163 3.01 -4.90 3.30
N ALA A 164 4.01 -5.36 2.55
CA ALA A 164 4.35 -6.78 2.48
C ALA A 164 5.88 -6.97 2.47
N GLY A 165 6.37 -8.05 3.08
CA GLY A 165 7.80 -8.35 3.11
C GLY A 165 8.13 -9.74 3.66
N PRO A 166 9.39 -10.19 3.59
CA PRO A 166 9.81 -11.44 4.23
C PRO A 166 9.69 -11.39 5.75
N ARG A 167 9.87 -10.20 6.32
CA ARG A 167 9.91 -9.90 7.76
C ARG A 167 9.39 -8.48 7.99
N ARG A 168 8.98 -8.18 9.24
CA ARG A 168 8.37 -6.89 9.61
C ARG A 168 9.31 -5.69 9.53
N ASP A 169 10.61 -5.90 9.49
CA ASP A 169 11.65 -4.87 9.33
C ASP A 169 12.11 -4.71 7.87
N ALA A 170 11.55 -5.47 6.94
CA ALA A 170 11.92 -5.48 5.52
C ALA A 170 10.67 -5.35 4.63
N LEU A 171 9.91 -4.28 4.83
CA LEU A 171 8.61 -4.07 4.18
C LEU A 171 8.71 -3.28 2.87
N VAL A 172 7.88 -3.68 1.92
CA VAL A 172 7.61 -3.03 0.64
C VAL A 172 6.15 -2.58 0.62
N CYS A 173 5.89 -1.37 0.11
CA CYS A 173 4.54 -0.86 -0.10
C CYS A 173 3.88 -1.60 -1.27
N LEU A 174 2.86 -2.41 -0.98
CA LEU A 174 2.02 -3.07 -1.98
C LEU A 174 0.94 -2.13 -2.50
N GLU A 175 0.27 -1.41 -1.59
CA GLU A 175 -0.72 -0.38 -1.93
C GLU A 175 -0.54 0.84 -1.01
N GLY A 176 -0.91 2.01 -1.51
CA GLY A 176 -0.79 3.27 -0.77
C GLY A 176 0.46 4.07 -1.11
N HIS A 177 1.15 3.78 -2.22
CA HIS A 177 2.37 4.47 -2.64
C HIS A 177 2.24 6.01 -2.64
N LEU A 178 1.10 6.55 -3.11
CA LEU A 178 0.83 7.99 -3.05
C LEU A 178 0.78 8.50 -1.61
N ARG A 179 0.12 7.76 -0.72
CA ARG A 179 -0.04 8.08 0.70
C ARG A 179 1.30 7.99 1.42
N LEU A 180 2.08 6.93 1.19
CA LEU A 180 3.44 6.78 1.72
C LEU A 180 4.34 7.97 1.31
N THR A 181 4.30 8.35 0.03
CA THR A 181 5.03 9.53 -0.47
C THR A 181 4.53 10.82 0.18
N ALA A 182 3.23 10.94 0.43
CA ALA A 182 2.64 12.09 1.09
C ALA A 182 3.07 12.21 2.56
N HIS A 183 3.16 11.09 3.29
CA HIS A 183 3.72 11.07 4.64
C HIS A 183 5.19 11.54 4.63
N ALA A 184 6.02 11.05 3.71
CA ALA A 184 7.40 11.52 3.59
C ALA A 184 7.50 13.01 3.25
N LEU A 185 6.68 13.50 2.31
CA LEU A 185 6.60 14.93 1.99
C LEU A 185 6.10 15.78 3.18
N ALA A 186 5.25 15.21 4.03
CA ALA A 186 4.79 15.85 5.25
C ALA A 186 5.81 15.78 6.40
N GLY A 187 6.89 15.01 6.25
CA GLY A 187 7.90 14.80 7.30
C GLY A 187 7.50 13.73 8.32
N PHE A 188 6.70 12.75 7.91
CA PHE A 188 6.21 11.65 8.73
C PHE A 188 5.59 12.12 10.07
N PRO A 189 4.52 12.94 10.04
CA PRO A 189 4.08 13.68 11.23
C PRO A 189 3.35 12.83 12.28
N ALA A 190 3.03 11.58 11.97
CA ALA A 190 2.25 10.71 12.84
C ALA A 190 2.52 9.24 12.52
N GLU A 191 2.17 8.37 13.47
CA GLU A 191 2.08 6.95 13.23
C GLU A 191 0.97 6.63 12.20
N VAL A 192 1.13 5.53 11.48
CA VAL A 192 0.21 5.14 10.40
C VAL A 192 -0.25 3.70 10.59
N GLU A 193 -1.57 3.50 10.49
CA GLU A 193 -2.17 2.18 10.46
C GLU A 193 -1.91 1.50 9.11
N CYS A 194 -1.53 0.22 9.17
CA CYS A 194 -1.14 -0.60 8.04
C CYS A 194 -1.72 -2.01 8.16
N LEU A 195 -2.03 -2.61 7.01
CA LEU A 195 -2.07 -4.06 6.87
C LEU A 195 -0.65 -4.54 6.54
N VAL A 196 -0.12 -5.46 7.32
CA VAL A 196 1.25 -5.97 7.15
C VAL A 196 1.20 -7.46 6.84
N GLY A 197 1.61 -7.82 5.63
CA GLY A 197 1.71 -9.20 5.15
C GLY A 197 3.14 -9.70 5.24
N THR A 198 3.35 -10.85 5.88
CA THR A 198 4.67 -11.49 5.94
C THR A 198 4.67 -12.92 5.46
N ALA A 199 5.66 -13.28 4.65
CA ALA A 199 5.93 -14.64 4.20
C ALA A 199 7.40 -14.77 3.83
N ARG A 200 8.09 -15.85 4.23
CA ARG A 200 9.51 -16.04 3.90
C ARG A 200 9.79 -16.00 2.39
N ALA A 201 8.86 -16.50 1.57
CA ALA A 201 8.98 -16.51 0.11
C ALA A 201 8.77 -15.13 -0.55
N MET A 202 8.37 -14.10 0.21
CA MET A 202 8.15 -12.74 -0.29
C MET A 202 9.42 -12.10 -0.87
N ASP A 203 10.60 -12.62 -0.54
CA ASP A 203 11.90 -12.19 -1.11
C ASP A 203 12.00 -12.30 -2.63
N ARG A 204 11.10 -13.02 -3.30
CA ARG A 204 11.07 -13.09 -4.77
C ARG A 204 10.29 -11.93 -5.38
N TRP A 205 9.24 -11.49 -4.71
CA TRP A 205 8.39 -10.35 -5.10
C TRP A 205 8.96 -9.00 -4.64
N ALA A 206 9.49 -8.95 -3.41
CA ALA A 206 9.96 -7.72 -2.77
C ALA A 206 11.33 -7.22 -3.25
N ARG A 207 11.90 -7.88 -4.28
CA ARG A 207 13.21 -7.53 -4.86
C ARG A 207 13.22 -6.13 -5.41
#